data_AF-A0A0Q7SDM9-F1
#
_entry.id   AF-A0A0Q7SDM9-F1
#
_cell.length_a   1.000
_cell.length_b   1.000
_cell.length_c   1.000
_cell.angle_alpha   90.00
_cell.angle_beta   90.00
_cell.angle_gamma   90.00
#
_symmetry.space_group_name_H-M   'P 1'
#
loop_
_entity.id
_entity.type
_entity.pdbx_description
1 polymer ?
#
loop_
_entity_poly.entity_id
_entity_poly.type
_entity_poly.pdbx_seq_one_letter_code
_entity_poly.pdbx_strand_id
1 'polypeptide(L)'
;MASEQLVFRTVYVDPDVDTALRAMATSEGIGKGLMFRRFLAAGLRKNRGRKLQPGRNDTILAMRAVYVPADLEGRVSVLAFKSRMGKTAVIRQLLRLGHKALAA
;
A
#
# COMPACT_ATOMS: atom_id res chain seq x y z
N MET A 1 8.66 25.86 2.45
CA MET A 1 7.70 24.73 2.43
C MET A 1 8.46 23.50 1.97
N ALA A 2 8.41 22.37 2.70
CA ALA A 2 9.06 21.15 2.25
C ALA A 2 8.26 20.57 1.07
N SER A 3 8.83 20.57 -0.12
CA SER A 3 8.22 19.92 -1.29
C SER A 3 8.17 18.41 -1.04
N GLU A 4 6.97 17.85 -0.93
CA GLU A 4 6.78 16.41 -0.80
C GLU A 4 7.21 15.73 -2.10
N GLN A 5 8.36 15.05 -2.10
CA GLN A 5 8.84 14.32 -3.28
C GLN A 5 8.00 13.06 -3.47
N LEU A 6 7.30 12.97 -4.61
CA LEU A 6 6.43 11.85 -4.94
C LEU A 6 7.08 10.95 -5.99
N VAL A 7 6.91 9.64 -5.83
CA VAL A 7 7.37 8.61 -6.76
C VAL A 7 6.16 7.94 -7.41
N PHE A 8 6.15 7.87 -8.74
CA PHE A 8 5.09 7.19 -9.49
C PHE A 8 5.29 5.67 -9.46
N ARG A 9 4.22 4.92 -9.17
CA ARG A 9 4.22 3.46 -9.09
C ARG A 9 2.97 2.85 -9.70
N THR A 10 3.16 1.80 -10.50
CA THR A 10 2.09 0.87 -10.87
C THR A 10 2.09 -0.32 -9.93
N VAL A 11 0.94 -0.60 -9.32
CA VAL A 11 0.78 -1.63 -8.29
C VAL A 11 -0.45 -2.47 -8.59
N TYR A 12 -0.34 -3.76 -8.34
CA TYR A 12 -1.46 -4.69 -8.47
C TYR A 12 -2.06 -4.94 -7.08
N VAL A 13 -3.33 -4.61 -6.91
CA VAL A 13 -4.05 -4.60 -5.64
C VAL A 13 -5.17 -5.64 -5.67
N ASP A 14 -5.47 -6.26 -4.54
CA ASP A 14 -6.59 -7.20 -4.43
C ASP A 14 -7.92 -6.46 -4.65
N PRO A 15 -8.89 -7.07 -5.37
CA PRO A 15 -10.18 -6.42 -5.66
C PRO A 15 -10.93 -5.93 -4.41
N ASP A 16 -10.90 -6.69 -3.33
CA ASP A 16 -11.56 -6.33 -2.07
C ASP A 16 -10.90 -5.12 -1.42
N VAL A 17 -9.56 -5.09 -1.42
CA VAL A 17 -8.78 -3.95 -0.92
C VAL A 17 -9.01 -2.73 -1.80
N ASP A 18 -9.11 -2.91 -3.12
CA ASP A 18 -9.42 -1.83 -4.05
C ASP A 18 -10.82 -1.25 -3.80
N THR A 19 -11.80 -2.12 -3.58
CA THR A 19 -13.19 -1.74 -3.30
C THR A 19 -13.28 -0.97 -1.98
N ALA A 20 -12.64 -1.46 -0.92
CA ALA A 20 -12.55 -0.76 0.35
C ALA A 20 -11.85 0.60 0.23
N LEU A 21 -10.75 0.67 -0.54
CA LEU A 21 -10.06 1.92 -0.85
C LEU A 21 -10.99 2.95 -1.46
N ARG A 22 -11.83 2.55 -2.43
CA ARG A 22 -12.81 3.43 -3.06
C ARG A 22 -13.88 3.87 -2.08
N ALA A 23 -14.47 2.93 -1.34
CA ALA A 23 -15.55 3.21 -0.40
C ALA A 23 -15.11 4.20 0.68
N MET A 24 -13.95 3.95 1.31
CA MET A 24 -13.40 4.82 2.35
C MET A 24 -12.96 6.19 1.81
N ALA A 25 -12.38 6.23 0.61
CA ALA A 25 -12.05 7.51 -0.03
C ALA A 25 -13.31 8.37 -0.25
N THR A 26 -14.39 7.75 -0.73
CA THR A 26 -15.68 8.44 -0.92
C THR A 26 -16.29 8.88 0.39
N SER A 27 -16.33 8.02 1.42
CA SER A 27 -16.95 8.37 2.71
C SER A 27 -16.22 9.51 3.43
N GLU A 28 -14.91 9.61 3.24
CA GLU A 28 -14.08 10.68 3.84
C GLU A 28 -13.94 11.92 2.93
N GLY A 29 -14.53 11.91 1.74
CA GLY A 29 -14.43 13.03 0.79
C GLY A 29 -13.00 13.29 0.28
N ILE A 30 -12.14 12.27 0.24
CA ILE A 30 -10.74 12.39 -0.19
C ILE A 30 -10.45 11.61 -1.48
N GLY A 31 -9.39 12.01 -2.18
CA GLY A 31 -8.93 11.29 -3.37
C GLY A 31 -8.43 9.88 -3.06
N LYS A 32 -8.70 8.93 -3.98
CA LYS A 32 -8.25 7.52 -3.87
C LYS A 32 -6.74 7.39 -3.66
N GLY A 33 -5.94 8.27 -4.30
CA GLY A 33 -4.49 8.30 -4.12
C GLY A 33 -4.07 8.65 -2.69
N LEU A 34 -4.79 9.56 -2.03
CA LEU A 34 -4.53 9.90 -0.63
C LEU A 34 -4.94 8.74 0.29
N MET A 35 -6.10 8.13 0.06
CA MET A 35 -6.53 6.95 0.83
C MET A 35 -5.55 5.78 0.66
N PHE A 36 -5.01 5.59 -0.55
CA PHE A 36 -3.97 4.60 -0.82
C PHE A 36 -2.73 4.83 0.05
N ARG A 37 -2.24 6.07 0.12
CA ARG A 37 -1.09 6.41 0.99
C ARG A 37 -1.39 6.13 2.45
N ARG A 38 -2.62 6.40 2.92
CA ARG A 38 -3.06 6.09 4.29
C ARG A 38 -3.05 4.59 4.58
N PHE A 39 -3.60 3.77 3.68
CA PHE A 39 -3.56 2.31 3.80
C PHE A 39 -2.10 1.81 3.84
N LEU A 40 -1.26 2.28 2.93
CA LEU A 40 0.14 1.88 2.88
C LEU A 40 0.90 2.25 4.16
N ALA A 41 0.71 3.48 4.66
CA ALA A 41 1.31 3.95 5.91
C ALA A 41 0.79 3.15 7.12
N ALA A 42 -0.51 2.87 7.19
CA ALA A 42 -1.10 2.04 8.22
C ALA A 42 -0.53 0.61 8.20
N GLY A 43 -0.39 0.02 7.01
CA GLY A 43 0.26 -1.26 6.81
C GLY A 43 1.71 -1.30 7.31
N LEU A 44 2.50 -0.27 6.97
CA LEU A 44 3.88 -0.14 7.44
C LEU A 44 3.97 -0.05 8.97
N ARG A 45 3.07 0.72 9.59
CA ARG A 45 2.98 0.81 11.06
C ARG A 45 2.61 -0.54 11.68
N LYS A 46 1.61 -1.23 11.14
CA LYS A 46 1.16 -2.53 11.65
C LYS A 46 2.21 -3.63 11.46
N ASN A 47 2.96 -3.60 10.37
CA ASN A 47 4.02 -4.58 10.09
C ASN A 47 5.22 -4.48 11.06
N ARG A 48 5.45 -3.31 11.70
CA ARG A 48 6.56 -3.06 12.63
C ARG A 48 7.95 -3.53 12.14
N GLY A 49 8.17 -3.49 10.81
CA GLY A 49 9.42 -3.90 10.19
C GLY A 49 9.69 -5.41 10.14
N ARG A 50 8.71 -6.25 10.49
CA ARG A 50 8.80 -7.71 10.35
C ARG A 50 8.90 -8.11 8.88
N LYS A 51 9.60 -9.20 8.58
CA LYS A 51 9.66 -9.74 7.21
C LYS A 51 8.26 -10.12 6.77
N LEU A 52 7.89 -9.70 5.56
CA LEU A 52 6.65 -10.13 4.93
C LEU A 52 6.87 -11.48 4.29
N GLN A 53 5.81 -12.31 4.28
CA GLN A 53 5.82 -13.57 3.56
C GLN A 53 5.11 -13.41 2.21
N PRO A 54 5.56 -14.14 1.17
CA PRO A 54 4.82 -14.25 -0.08
C PRO A 54 3.40 -14.75 0.22
N GLY A 55 2.39 -14.03 -0.27
CA GLY A 55 1.02 -14.54 -0.24
C GLY A 55 0.78 -15.47 -1.42
N ARG A 56 -0.14 -16.44 -1.29
CA ARG A 56 -0.72 -17.10 -2.46
C ARG A 56 -1.40 -16.05 -3.35
N ASN A 57 -1.13 -16.09 -4.64
CA ASN A 57 -1.58 -15.14 -5.64
C ASN A 57 -2.54 -15.84 -6.61
N ASP A 58 -3.64 -16.35 -6.08
CA ASP A 58 -4.60 -17.13 -6.87
C ASP A 58 -5.76 -16.26 -7.40
N THR A 59 -5.61 -14.93 -7.32
CA THR A 59 -6.71 -13.98 -7.57
C THR A 59 -6.34 -13.00 -8.68
N ILE A 60 -7.33 -12.60 -9.48
CA ILE A 60 -7.24 -11.50 -10.44
C ILE A 60 -7.02 -10.20 -9.67
N LEU A 61 -6.07 -9.37 -10.14
CA LEU A 61 -5.62 -8.17 -9.44
C LEU A 61 -6.00 -6.91 -10.21
N ALA A 62 -6.42 -5.88 -9.48
CA ALA A 62 -6.65 -4.57 -10.06
C ALA A 62 -5.32 -3.81 -10.22
N MET A 63 -5.02 -3.34 -11.43
CA MET A 63 -3.85 -2.50 -11.69
C MET A 63 -4.14 -1.05 -11.29
N ARG A 64 -3.21 -0.43 -10.55
CA ARG A 64 -3.33 0.94 -10.03
C ARG A 64 -2.05 1.74 -10.24
N ALA A 65 -2.21 2.91 -10.83
CA ALA A 65 -1.17 3.94 -10.91
C ALA A 65 -1.33 4.92 -9.74
N VAL A 66 -0.31 5.08 -8.91
CA VAL A 66 -0.35 5.90 -7.70
C VAL A 66 0.97 6.64 -7.48
N TYR A 67 0.88 7.79 -6.83
CA TYR A 67 2.03 8.55 -6.35
C TYR A 67 2.26 8.24 -4.87
N VAL A 68 3.46 7.77 -4.55
CA VAL A 68 3.88 7.41 -3.19
C VAL A 68 4.94 8.40 -2.70
N PRO A 69 4.83 8.95 -1.49
CA PRO A 69 5.89 9.76 -0.88
C PRO A 69 7.24 9.03 -0.84
N ALA A 70 8.32 9.75 -1.14
CA ALA A 70 9.66 9.19 -1.28
C ALA A 70 10.16 8.51 0.01
N ASP A 71 9.77 9.00 1.19
CA ASP A 71 10.09 8.41 2.48
C ASP A 71 9.38 7.04 2.67
N LEU A 72 8.09 6.95 2.31
CA LEU A 72 7.34 5.70 2.33
C LEU A 72 7.91 4.69 1.33
N GLU A 73 8.28 5.16 0.13
CA GLU A 73 8.94 4.35 -0.89
C GLU A 73 10.31 3.83 -0.42
N GLY A 74 11.08 4.64 0.30
CA GLY A 74 12.34 4.22 0.94
C GLY A 74 12.11 3.09 1.94
N ARG A 75 11.08 3.21 2.80
CA ARG A 75 10.72 2.17 3.77
C ARG A 75 10.24 0.88 3.11
N VAL A 76 9.46 0.99 2.04
CA VAL A 76 9.07 -0.16 1.19
C VAL A 76 10.29 -0.84 0.59
N SER A 77 11.27 -0.07 0.13
CA SER A 77 12.52 -0.59 -0.45
C SER A 77 13.31 -1.43 0.56
N VAL A 78 13.49 -0.91 1.78
CA VAL A 78 14.16 -1.64 2.87
C VAL A 78 13.42 -2.93 3.20
N LEU A 79 12.08 -2.88 3.26
CA LEU A 79 11.28 -4.05 3.59
C LEU A 79 11.28 -5.11 2.48
N ALA A 80 11.26 -4.68 1.22
CA ALA A 80 11.42 -5.55 0.05
C ALA A 80 12.75 -6.29 0.08
N PHE A 81 13.84 -5.59 0.39
CA PHE A 81 15.15 -6.20 0.57
C PHE A 81 15.15 -7.23 1.71
N LYS A 82 14.65 -6.85 2.90
CA LYS A 82 14.59 -7.75 4.07
C LYS A 82 13.75 -9.00 3.83
N SER A 83 12.68 -8.87 3.05
CA SER A 83 11.71 -9.94 2.80
C SER A 83 12.06 -10.76 1.56
N ARG A 84 13.08 -10.38 0.78
CA ARG A 84 13.41 -10.96 -0.53
C ARG A 84 12.20 -11.01 -1.47
N MET A 85 11.41 -9.93 -1.49
CA MET A 85 10.18 -9.79 -2.27
C MET A 85 10.27 -8.56 -3.18
N GLY A 86 9.60 -8.60 -4.34
CA GLY A 86 9.44 -7.42 -5.17
C GLY A 86 8.63 -6.32 -4.46
N LYS A 87 8.93 -5.05 -4.74
CA LYS A 87 8.26 -3.89 -4.13
C LYS A 87 6.74 -3.94 -4.28
N THR A 88 6.24 -4.34 -5.45
CA THR A 88 4.80 -4.47 -5.71
C THR A 88 4.13 -5.50 -4.78
N ALA A 89 4.78 -6.64 -4.53
CA ALA A 89 4.26 -7.66 -3.62
C ALA A 89 4.26 -7.17 -2.17
N VAL A 90 5.30 -6.44 -1.77
CA VAL A 90 5.37 -5.78 -0.45
C VAL A 90 4.25 -4.75 -0.29
N ILE A 91 4.09 -3.85 -1.27
CA ILE A 91 3.03 -2.83 -1.23
C ILE A 91 1.66 -3.50 -1.11
N ARG A 92 1.37 -4.55 -1.89
CA ARG A 92 0.11 -5.30 -1.77
C ARG A 92 -0.13 -5.83 -0.37
N GLN A 93 0.86 -6.51 0.22
CA GLN A 93 0.73 -7.04 1.59
C GLN A 93 0.52 -5.92 2.61
N LEU A 94 1.22 -4.79 2.46
CA LEU A 94 1.03 -3.64 3.32
C LEU A 94 -0.36 -3.02 3.16
N LEU A 95 -0.90 -2.94 1.95
CA LEU A 95 -2.27 -2.47 1.72
C LEU A 95 -3.30 -3.40 2.37
N ARG A 96 -3.12 -4.72 2.31
CA ARG A 96 -3.96 -5.69 3.04
C ARG A 96 -3.90 -5.45 4.55
N LEU A 97 -2.70 -5.26 5.08
CA LEU A 97 -2.49 -4.98 6.51
C LEU A 97 -3.10 -3.64 6.92
N GLY A 98 -2.96 -2.62 6.08
CA GLY A 98 -3.51 -1.29 6.28
C GLY A 98 -5.03 -1.28 6.23
N HIS A 99 -5.62 -1.98 5.26
CA HIS A 99 -7.06 -2.21 5.19
C HIS A 99 -7.57 -2.83 6.50
N LYS A 100 -6.96 -3.94 6.95
CA LYS A 100 -7.28 -4.57 8.25
C LYS A 100 -6.98 -3.71 9.47
N ALA A 101 -6.27 -2.60 9.32
CA ALA A 101 -5.95 -1.68 10.42
C ALA A 101 -6.90 -0.48 10.47
N LEU A 102 -7.52 -0.15 9.34
CA LEU A 102 -8.39 1.02 9.19
C LEU A 102 -9.87 0.64 9.07
N ALA A 103 -10.16 -0.61 8.70
CA ALA A 103 -11.52 -1.18 8.66
C ALA A 103 -11.88 -1.97 9.94
N ALA A 104 -10.99 -1.98 10.94
CA ALA A 104 -11.23 -2.52 12.27
C ALA A 104 -11.42 -1.35 13.24
#